data_AF-A0A7X9H1F0-F1
#
_entry.id   AF-A0A7X9H1F0-F1
#
_cell.length_a   1.000
_cell.length_b   1.000
_cell.length_c   1.000
_cell.angle_alpha   90.00
_cell.angle_beta   90.00
_cell.angle_gamma   90.00
#
_symmetry.space_group_name_H-M   'P 1'
#
loop_
_entity.id
_entity.type
_entity.pdbx_description
1 polymer ?
#
loop_
_entity_poly.entity_id
_entity_poly.type
_entity_poly.pdbx_seq_one_letter_code
_entity_poly.pdbx_strand_id
1 'polypeptide(L)' 'MTKINKLFEKELKIINIGLELFYRDLKKQKYSVIHVDWRPIAGGDKKMASLLSKLQ' A
#
# COMPACT_ATOMS: atom_id res chain seq x y z
N MET A 1 -12.70 19.14 -22.97
CA MET A 1 -12.54 18.21 -21.82
C MET A 1 -11.54 18.77 -20.84
N THR A 2 -11.84 18.73 -19.54
CA THR A 2 -10.92 19.19 -18.48
C THR A 2 -9.77 18.19 -18.29
N LYS A 3 -8.62 18.66 -17.78
CA LYS A 3 -7.45 17.80 -17.53
C LYS A 3 -7.74 16.61 -16.60
N ILE A 4 -8.73 16.73 -15.72
CA ILE A 4 -9.10 15.68 -14.75
C ILE A 4 -9.69 14.44 -15.43
N ASN A 5 -10.48 14.60 -16.50
CA ASN A 5 -11.13 13.48 -17.19
C ASN A 5 -10.09 12.55 -17.83
N LYS A 6 -8.99 13.11 -18.32
CA LYS A 6 -7.86 12.35 -18.89
C LYS A 6 -7.16 11.44 -17.86
N LEU A 7 -7.35 11.65 -16.56
CA LEU A 7 -6.82 10.77 -15.52
C LEU A 7 -7.61 9.45 -15.45
N PHE A 8 -8.94 9.54 -15.57
CA PHE A 8 -9.85 8.39 -15.47
C PHE A 8 -9.91 7.54 -16.73
N GLU A 9 -9.43 8.07 -17.86
CA GLU A 9 -9.30 7.34 -19.13
C GLU A 9 -8.04 6.46 -19.18
N LYS A 10 -7.11 6.61 -18.23
CA LYS A 10 -5.89 5.81 -18.17
C LYS A 10 -6.11 4.52 -17.40
N GLU A 11 -5.29 3.51 -17.72
CA GLU A 11 -5.26 2.27 -16.95
C GLU A 11 -4.94 2.57 -15.47
N LEU A 12 -5.83 2.13 -14.57
CA LEU A 12 -5.64 2.28 -13.14
C LEU A 12 -4.64 1.23 -12.61
N LYS A 13 -3.49 1.71 -12.13
CA LYS A 13 -2.50 0.91 -11.41
C LYS A 13 -2.65 1.14 -9.91
N ILE A 14 -2.78 0.07 -9.13
CA ILE A 14 -3.13 0.15 -7.71
C ILE A 14 -2.01 -0.46 -6.85
N ILE A 15 -1.64 0.25 -5.77
CA ILE A 15 -0.76 -0.25 -4.72
C ILE A 15 -1.58 -0.34 -3.44
N ASN A 16 -1.87 -1.55 -2.98
CA ASN A 16 -2.62 -1.79 -1.74
C ASN A 16 -1.67 -1.80 -0.55
N ILE A 17 -1.83 -0.83 0.36
CA ILE A 17 -1.16 -0.76 1.65
C ILE A 17 -2.25 -0.87 2.72
N GLY A 18 -2.14 -1.87 3.61
CA GLY A 18 -3.14 -2.13 4.64
C GLY A 18 -3.72 -3.54 4.52
N LEU A 19 -5.05 -3.66 4.58
CA LEU A 19 -5.71 -4.97 4.63
C LEU A 19 -5.52 -5.74 3.31
N GLU A 20 -5.04 -6.97 3.42
CA GLU A 20 -4.88 -7.88 2.27
C GLU A 20 -6.23 -8.18 1.58
N LEU A 21 -7.34 -8.08 2.31
CA LEU A 21 -8.68 -8.31 1.76
C LEU A 21 -8.98 -7.40 0.55
N PHE A 22 -8.60 -6.12 0.62
CA PHE A 22 -8.80 -5.18 -0.50
C PHE A 22 -7.96 -5.55 -1.72
N TYR A 23 -6.71 -5.99 -1.53
CA TYR A 23 -5.90 -6.52 -2.62
C TYR A 23 -6.59 -7.70 -3.32
N ARG A 24 -7.09 -8.67 -2.53
CA ARG A 24 -7.76 -9.86 -3.05
C ARG A 24 -9.03 -9.51 -3.83
N ASP A 25 -9.83 -8.58 -3.33
CA ASP A 25 -11.07 -8.15 -3.99
C ASP A 25 -10.81 -7.41 -5.30
N LEU A 26 -9.79 -6.54 -5.34
CA LEU A 26 -9.36 -5.87 -6.57
C LEU A 26 -8.77 -6.87 -7.59
N LYS A 27 -8.05 -7.88 -7.12
CA LYS A 27 -7.49 -8.93 -7.98
C LYS A 27 -8.58 -9.79 -8.62
N LYS A 28 -9.65 -10.13 -7.87
CA LYS A 28 -10.83 -10.83 -8.41
C LYS A 28 -11.54 -10.03 -9.51
N GLN A 29 -11.58 -8.70 -9.35
CA GLN A 29 -12.11 -7.78 -10.37
C GLN A 29 -11.14 -7.55 -11.55
N LYS A 30 -10.01 -8.27 -11.58
CA LYS A 30 -8.99 -8.24 -12.66
C LYS A 30 -8.27 -6.90 -12.81
N TYR A 31 -8.25 -6.06 -11.77
CA TYR A 31 -7.43 -4.84 -11.78
C TYR A 31 -5.93 -5.14 -11.63
N SER A 32 -5.10 -4.25 -12.16
CA SER A 32 -3.64 -4.28 -11.98
C SER A 32 -3.27 -3.75 -10.59
N VAL A 33 -3.20 -4.66 -9.62
CA VAL A 33 -2.91 -4.36 -8.21
C VAL A 33 -1.71 -5.14 -7.68
N ILE A 34 -0.88 -4.49 -6.87
CA ILE A 34 0.15 -5.11 -6.01
C ILE A 34 -0.16 -4.86 -4.54
N HIS A 35 0.24 -5.77 -3.65
CA HIS A 35 0.12 -5.59 -2.21
C HIS A 35 1.49 -5.37 -1.59
N VAL A 36 1.58 -4.37 -0.72
CA VAL A 36 2.75 -4.12 0.11
C VAL A 36 2.51 -4.75 1.47
N ASP A 37 3.31 -5.75 1.84
CA ASP A 37 3.38 -6.28 3.22
C ASP A 37 4.12 -5.26 4.11
N TRP A 38 3.45 -4.15 4.36
CA TRP A 38 3.98 -3.09 5.20
C TRP A 38 3.75 -3.42 6.67
N ARG A 39 4.79 -3.22 7.49
CA ARG A 39 4.72 -3.34 8.93
C ARG A 39 5.49 -2.19 9.59
N PRO A 40 5.02 -1.68 10.75
CA PRO A 40 5.74 -0.68 11.50
C PRO A 40 7.09 -1.24 11.99
N ILE A 41 8.08 -0.35 12.14
CA ILE A 41 9.40 -0.71 12.69
C ILE A 41 9.19 -1.38 14.05
N ALA A 42 9.93 -2.47 14.29
CA ALA A 42 9.79 -3.28 15.49
C ALA A 42 8.37 -3.80 15.75
N GLY A 43 7.54 -3.95 14.70
CA GLY A 43 6.14 -4.36 14.85
C GLY A 43 5.27 -3.35 15.61
N GLY A 44 5.74 -2.10 15.75
CA GLY A 44 5.06 -1.06 16.51
C GLY A 44 5.44 -1.00 18.00
N ASP A 45 6.34 -1.87 18.46
CA ASP A 45 6.88 -1.79 19.81
C ASP A 45 7.79 -0.55 19.94
N LYS A 46 7.31 0.45 20.68
CA LYS A 46 8.03 1.71 20.89
C LYS A 46 9.38 1.53 21.58
N LYS A 47 9.47 0.60 22.54
CA LYS A 47 10.71 0.34 23.28
C LYS A 47 11.73 -0.31 22.36
N MET A 48 11.32 -1.30 21.59
CA MET A 48 12.20 -1.98 20.64
C MET A 48 12.60 -1.07 19.47
N ALA A 49 11.69 -0.23 18.97
CA ALA A 49 12.02 0.80 17.98
C ALA A 49 13.09 1.78 18.51
N SER A 50 12.98 2.21 19.77
CA SER A 50 13.97 3.08 20.40
C SER A 50 15.34 2.43 20.62
N LEU A 51 15.38 1.10 20.79
CA LEU A 51 16.65 0.36 20.87
C LEU A 51 17.30 0.24 19.49
N LEU A 52 16.52 -0.10 18.46
CA LEU A 52 17.00 -0.18 17.08
C LEU A 52 17.55 1.15 16.58
N SER A 53 16.89 2.28 16.91
CA SER A 53 17.34 3.60 16.47
C SER A 53 18.71 4.02 17.04
N LYS A 54 19.22 3.34 18.07
CA LYS A 54 20.56 3.58 18.63
C LYS A 54 21.67 2.81 17.92
N LEU A 55 21.32 1.85 17.06
CA LEU A 55 22.27 1.06 16.27
C LEU A 55 22.50 1.63 14.86
N GLN A 56 21.72 2.65 14.49
CA GLN A 56 21.76 3.33 13.20
C GLN A 56 22.65 4.57 13.23
#